data_AF-A0AA88V8L6-F1
#
_entry.id   AF-A0AA88V8L6-F1
#
_cell.length_a   1.000
_cell.length_b   1.000
_cell.length_c   1.000
_cell.angle_alpha   90.00
_cell.angle_beta   90.00
_cell.angle_gamma   90.00
#
_symmetry.space_group_name_H-M   'P 1'
#
loop_
_entity.id
_entity.type
_entity.pdbx_description
1 polymer ?
#
loop_
_entity_poly.entity_id
_entity_poly.type
_entity_poly.pdbx_seq_one_letter_code
_entity_poly.pdbx_strand_id
1 'polypeptide(L)'
;MRRAVVEHGNGEISHDDVPSFPSYRRPPSPTTTAEVDLSLLEALESSQTAAALEALDLKGLKKLVLAFERRLRDNIAARLKYPDQPEKFADSEIELHDEIEKLKVLSGSPELYPDLVNLNTIPSLLGLLSHDNIDIAIDVVHLLQELTGEDVLEDNDEPARTLVDSLVENNVLELLVQLLPRLSETDPDEMAAVYNVLATIENLIEVRPVVAELVCERTKLMRWLLGKIKTREFDGNKQYASELLAILMQSSAANQKRLGGMNGVDVVLQAVAMYKSRDPRTPDEEEMVENLFDCLCCLLMPLENKERFLKAEGVELMIIVMNQKKFCYASAIRALDFAMTNYPPACERFVDVMGLKTAFPAYMGKANSHEQGQEETQQRRIGRAPDIISCIII
;
A
#
# COMPACT_ATOMS: atom_id res chain seq x y z
N MET A 1 41.92 5.79 -45.13
CA MET A 1 42.67 5.85 -46.40
C MET A 1 43.09 4.42 -46.75
N ARG A 2 42.66 3.92 -47.92
CA ARG A 2 43.00 2.62 -48.60
C ARG A 2 42.32 1.31 -48.15
N ARG A 3 41.62 0.74 -49.16
CA ARG A 3 40.97 -0.57 -49.35
C ARG A 3 41.97 -1.74 -49.36
N ALA A 4 41.49 -2.97 -49.13
CA ALA A 4 41.58 -4.07 -50.11
C ALA A 4 40.65 -5.26 -49.77
N VAL A 5 40.03 -5.80 -50.81
CA VAL A 5 39.14 -6.97 -50.92
C VAL A 5 39.94 -8.09 -51.59
N VAL A 6 39.75 -9.36 -51.22
CA VAL A 6 39.89 -10.53 -52.15
C VAL A 6 39.01 -11.70 -51.67
N GLU A 7 38.09 -12.14 -52.53
CA GLU A 7 37.41 -13.45 -52.54
C GLU A 7 38.19 -14.46 -53.41
N HIS A 8 38.17 -15.75 -53.07
CA HIS A 8 38.33 -16.93 -53.94
C HIS A 8 37.70 -18.11 -53.18
N GLY A 9 36.96 -19.09 -53.73
CA GLY A 9 36.62 -19.48 -55.09
C GLY A 9 36.15 -20.95 -55.01
N ASN A 10 34.98 -21.27 -55.60
CA ASN A 10 34.37 -22.61 -55.63
C ASN A 10 35.07 -23.56 -56.62
N GLY A 11 35.06 -24.86 -56.32
CA GLY A 11 35.38 -25.94 -57.27
C GLY A 11 34.65 -27.23 -56.90
N GLU A 12 33.73 -27.66 -57.78
CA GLU A 12 32.85 -28.83 -57.71
C GLU A 12 33.60 -30.15 -57.96
N ILE A 13 33.18 -31.27 -57.34
CA ILE A 13 33.34 -32.64 -57.87
C ILE A 13 32.07 -33.47 -57.60
N SER A 14 31.66 -34.19 -58.64
CA SER A 14 30.44 -34.96 -58.86
C SER A 14 30.41 -36.38 -58.28
N HIS A 15 29.22 -36.76 -57.80
CA HIS A 15 28.45 -38.02 -57.88
C HIS A 15 29.10 -39.43 -58.01
N ASP A 16 28.55 -40.28 -57.13
CA ASP A 16 28.24 -41.72 -57.26
C ASP A 16 29.32 -42.77 -56.96
N ASP A 17 29.28 -43.31 -55.73
CA ASP A 17 29.24 -44.75 -55.49
C ASP A 17 28.82 -45.06 -54.03
N VAL A 18 27.69 -45.76 -53.88
CA VAL A 18 27.04 -46.12 -52.60
C VAL A 18 27.45 -47.54 -52.17
N PRO A 19 27.61 -47.79 -50.85
CA PRO A 19 27.00 -49.01 -50.29
C PRO A 19 26.15 -48.73 -49.04
N SER A 20 24.93 -49.27 -49.05
CA SER A 20 23.91 -49.21 -47.99
C SER A 20 24.28 -50.04 -46.76
N PHE A 21 24.20 -49.44 -45.57
CA PHE A 21 24.20 -50.11 -44.26
C PHE A 21 23.21 -49.43 -43.28
N PRO A 22 22.70 -50.17 -42.27
CA PRO A 22 21.36 -49.98 -41.70
C PRO A 22 21.21 -48.79 -40.75
N SER A 23 19.97 -48.33 -40.62
CA SER A 23 19.54 -47.14 -39.87
C SER A 23 19.88 -47.18 -38.37
N TYR A 24 20.86 -46.37 -37.97
CA TYR A 24 21.10 -46.04 -36.56
C TYR A 24 20.16 -44.93 -36.11
N ARG A 25 19.28 -45.27 -35.15
CA ARG A 25 18.46 -44.30 -34.41
C ARG A 25 19.36 -43.40 -33.55
N ARG A 26 19.11 -42.09 -33.63
CA ARG A 26 19.78 -41.04 -32.86
C ARG A 26 19.45 -41.17 -31.37
N PRO A 27 20.43 -41.14 -30.44
CA PRO A 27 20.16 -41.14 -29.01
C PRO A 27 19.62 -39.76 -28.55
N PRO A 28 18.73 -39.72 -27.53
CA PRO A 28 18.14 -38.48 -27.04
C PRO A 28 19.13 -37.66 -26.19
N SER A 29 18.98 -36.34 -26.30
CA SER A 29 19.68 -35.30 -25.55
C SER A 29 19.31 -35.29 -24.05
N PRO A 30 20.20 -34.79 -23.17
CA PRO A 30 20.04 -34.93 -21.72
C PRO A 30 18.98 -33.98 -21.14
N THR A 31 18.17 -34.53 -20.25
CA THR A 31 17.14 -33.94 -19.40
C THR A 31 17.74 -33.11 -18.26
N THR A 32 17.31 -31.86 -18.09
CA THR A 32 17.28 -31.17 -16.78
C THR A 32 16.33 -29.98 -16.85
N THR A 33 15.03 -30.27 -16.89
CA THR A 33 14.00 -29.35 -16.39
C THR A 33 13.67 -29.83 -14.99
N ALA A 34 13.89 -28.97 -13.99
CA ALA A 34 13.28 -29.17 -12.68
C ALA A 34 11.77 -29.07 -12.89
N GLU A 35 11.13 -30.22 -13.13
CA GLU A 35 9.70 -30.36 -12.94
C GLU A 35 9.47 -30.14 -11.45
N VAL A 36 9.05 -28.92 -11.11
CA VAL A 36 8.37 -28.66 -9.85
C VAL A 36 7.24 -29.68 -9.81
N ASP A 37 7.30 -30.59 -8.85
CA ASP A 37 6.38 -31.70 -8.75
C ASP A 37 4.98 -31.13 -8.42
N LEU A 38 4.20 -30.89 -9.48
CA LEU A 38 2.83 -30.36 -9.39
C LEU A 38 1.98 -31.23 -8.46
N SER A 39 2.30 -32.52 -8.33
CA SER A 39 1.57 -33.43 -7.44
C SER A 39 1.90 -33.19 -5.96
N LEU A 40 3.11 -32.73 -5.64
CA LEU A 40 3.46 -32.29 -4.29
C LEU A 40 2.86 -30.94 -3.96
N LEU A 41 2.80 -30.01 -4.93
CA LEU A 41 2.08 -28.74 -4.76
C LEU A 41 0.58 -28.97 -4.59
N GLU A 42 -0.05 -29.81 -5.41
CA GLU A 42 -1.44 -30.22 -5.25
C GLU A 42 -1.67 -30.94 -3.93
N ALA A 43 -0.73 -31.77 -3.45
CA ALA A 43 -0.86 -32.46 -2.16
C ALA A 43 -0.71 -31.50 -0.98
N LEU A 44 0.12 -30.45 -1.09
CA LEU A 44 0.26 -29.40 -0.08
C LEU A 44 -0.98 -28.48 -0.07
N GLU A 45 -1.46 -28.06 -1.24
CA GLU A 45 -2.72 -27.34 -1.38
C GLU A 45 -3.90 -28.19 -0.91
N SER A 46 -3.94 -29.48 -1.24
CA SER A 46 -4.95 -30.42 -0.76
C SER A 46 -4.85 -30.67 0.74
N SER A 47 -3.65 -30.61 1.34
CA SER A 47 -3.46 -30.76 2.79
C SER A 47 -3.82 -29.47 3.53
N GLN A 48 -3.54 -28.30 2.96
CA GLN A 48 -3.96 -27.00 3.51
C GLN A 48 -5.48 -26.82 3.39
N THR A 49 -6.08 -27.19 2.26
CA THR A 49 -7.54 -27.16 2.05
C THR A 49 -8.26 -28.26 2.85
N ALA A 50 -7.67 -29.45 3.04
CA ALA A 50 -8.25 -30.49 3.89
C ALA A 50 -8.21 -30.14 5.38
N ALA A 51 -7.21 -29.39 5.85
CA ALA A 51 -7.20 -28.83 7.21
C ALA A 51 -8.24 -27.69 7.38
N ALA A 52 -8.56 -26.97 6.31
CA ALA A 52 -9.62 -25.96 6.27
C ALA A 52 -11.05 -26.54 6.21
N LEU A 53 -11.21 -27.85 5.94
CA LEU A 53 -12.51 -28.51 5.71
C LEU A 53 -13.17 -29.12 6.96
N GLU A 54 -12.48 -29.18 8.11
CA GLU A 54 -13.20 -29.25 9.40
C GLU A 54 -13.58 -27.82 9.79
N ALA A 55 -14.80 -27.40 9.42
CA ALA A 55 -15.35 -26.13 9.83
C ALA A 55 -15.14 -25.95 11.35
N LEU A 56 -14.39 -24.91 11.71
CA LEU A 56 -14.06 -24.62 13.10
C LEU A 56 -15.38 -24.41 13.85
N ASP A 57 -15.57 -25.13 14.95
CA ASP A 57 -16.75 -24.97 15.79
C ASP A 57 -16.43 -24.21 17.09
N LEU A 58 -17.48 -23.82 17.82
CA LEU A 58 -17.34 -23.11 19.10
C LEU A 58 -16.45 -23.85 20.12
N LYS A 59 -16.41 -25.19 20.06
CA LYS A 59 -15.58 -26.01 20.94
C LYS A 59 -14.11 -25.93 20.53
N GLY A 60 -13.84 -25.95 19.23
CA GLY A 60 -12.53 -25.70 18.63
C GLY A 60 -12.01 -24.32 18.99
N LEU A 61 -12.81 -23.28 18.80
CA LEU A 61 -12.47 -21.91 19.21
C LEU A 61 -12.07 -21.84 20.69
N LYS A 62 -12.89 -22.38 21.60
CA LYS A 62 -12.59 -22.39 23.03
C LYS A 62 -11.29 -23.10 23.36
N LYS A 63 -10.95 -24.16 22.63
CA LYS A 63 -9.70 -24.91 22.80
C LYS A 63 -8.49 -24.08 22.33
N LEU A 64 -8.59 -23.41 21.18
CA LEU A 64 -7.55 -22.53 20.64
C LEU A 64 -7.28 -21.36 21.60
N VAL A 65 -8.34 -20.65 22.00
CA VAL A 65 -8.26 -19.53 22.95
C VAL A 65 -7.64 -19.97 24.28
N LEU A 66 -8.06 -21.11 24.83
CA LEU A 66 -7.51 -21.62 26.10
C LEU A 66 -6.03 -21.98 25.98
N ALA A 67 -5.60 -22.52 24.83
CA ALA A 67 -4.20 -22.85 24.58
C ALA A 67 -3.34 -21.59 24.48
N PHE A 68 -3.77 -20.60 23.69
CA PHE A 68 -3.15 -19.28 23.60
C PHE A 68 -3.03 -18.62 24.98
N GLU A 69 -4.13 -18.49 25.72
CA GLU A 69 -4.17 -17.88 27.05
C GLU A 69 -3.26 -18.58 28.06
N ARG A 70 -3.10 -19.90 27.93
CA ARG A 70 -2.16 -20.66 28.76
C ARG A 70 -0.71 -20.33 28.40
N ARG A 71 -0.35 -20.35 27.12
CA ARG A 71 1.02 -20.03 26.68
C ARG A 71 1.40 -18.59 26.97
N LEU A 72 0.48 -17.65 26.83
CA LEU A 72 0.66 -16.26 27.23
C LEU A 72 1.02 -16.15 28.72
N ARG A 73 0.27 -16.81 29.60
CA ARG A 73 0.57 -16.81 31.04
C ARG A 73 1.91 -17.47 31.36
N ASP A 74 2.23 -18.57 30.70
CA ASP A 74 3.50 -19.28 30.89
C ASP A 74 4.68 -18.39 30.47
N ASN A 75 4.57 -17.69 29.34
CA ASN A 75 5.55 -16.71 28.87
C ASN A 75 5.73 -15.53 29.85
N ILE A 76 4.62 -14.89 30.27
CA ILE A 76 4.66 -13.79 31.25
C ILE A 76 5.34 -14.25 32.55
N ALA A 77 5.00 -15.45 33.05
CA ALA A 77 5.59 -16.01 34.25
C ALA A 77 7.09 -16.30 34.08
N ALA A 78 7.52 -16.80 32.93
CA ALA A 78 8.92 -17.06 32.62
C ALA A 78 9.73 -15.76 32.55
N ARG A 79 9.22 -14.74 31.85
CA ARG A 79 9.83 -13.40 31.75
C ARG A 79 9.93 -12.71 33.12
N LEU A 80 8.89 -12.82 33.95
CA LEU A 80 8.91 -12.26 35.31
C LEU A 80 9.94 -12.98 36.21
N LYS A 81 10.09 -14.29 36.03
CA LYS A 81 11.04 -15.11 36.81
C LYS A 81 12.49 -14.89 36.39
N TYR A 82 12.73 -14.59 35.12
CA TYR A 82 14.07 -14.45 34.54
C TYR A 82 14.21 -13.18 33.66
N PRO A 83 14.04 -11.95 34.21
CA PRO A 83 13.94 -10.72 33.41
C PRO A 83 15.13 -10.47 32.48
N ASP A 84 16.35 -10.74 32.96
CA ASP A 84 17.60 -10.44 32.24
C ASP A 84 18.22 -11.69 31.57
N GLN A 85 17.44 -12.77 31.39
CA GLN A 85 17.94 -14.05 30.86
C GLN A 85 17.03 -14.57 29.73
N PRO A 86 17.11 -13.99 28.52
CA PRO A 86 16.28 -14.35 27.37
C PRO A 86 16.30 -15.85 27.03
N GLU A 87 17.44 -16.49 27.18
CA GLU A 87 17.63 -17.92 26.94
C GLU A 87 16.72 -18.80 27.82
N LYS A 88 16.23 -18.31 28.97
CA LYS A 88 15.36 -19.07 29.88
C LYS A 88 13.88 -18.99 29.57
N PHE A 89 13.47 -18.04 28.74
CA PHE A 89 12.08 -17.89 28.31
C PHE A 89 11.90 -18.01 26.79
N ALA A 90 12.98 -18.18 26.02
CA ALA A 90 12.94 -18.38 24.57
C ALA A 90 11.98 -19.50 24.14
N ASP A 91 12.02 -20.68 24.80
CA ASP A 91 11.11 -21.78 24.49
C ASP A 91 9.64 -21.37 24.67
N SER A 92 9.34 -20.57 25.70
CA SER A 92 7.98 -20.08 25.94
C SER A 92 7.52 -19.01 24.94
N GLU A 93 8.46 -18.29 24.30
CA GLU A 93 8.17 -17.37 23.20
C GLU A 93 7.83 -18.13 21.92
N ILE A 94 8.58 -19.19 21.60
CA ILE A 94 8.29 -20.07 20.45
C ILE A 94 6.92 -20.72 20.61
N GLU A 95 6.64 -21.25 21.80
CA GLU A 95 5.34 -21.86 22.08
C GLU A 95 4.18 -20.84 22.03
N LEU A 96 4.44 -19.56 22.34
CA LEU A 96 3.44 -18.50 22.22
C LEU A 96 3.22 -18.13 20.75
N HIS A 97 4.29 -17.94 19.97
CA HIS A 97 4.25 -17.75 18.52
C HIS A 97 3.39 -18.82 17.84
N ASP A 98 3.67 -20.09 18.12
CA ASP A 98 2.93 -21.23 17.54
C ASP A 98 1.42 -21.18 17.83
N GLU A 99 1.01 -20.70 19.02
CA GLU A 99 -0.41 -20.56 19.35
C GLU A 99 -1.04 -19.33 18.71
N ILE A 100 -0.30 -18.24 18.49
CA ILE A 100 -0.79 -17.07 17.73
C ILE A 100 -1.00 -17.45 16.27
N GLU A 101 -0.06 -18.17 15.65
CA GLU A 101 -0.18 -18.67 14.28
C GLU A 101 -1.41 -19.56 14.10
N LYS A 102 -1.69 -20.45 15.06
CA LYS A 102 -2.89 -21.30 15.02
C LYS A 102 -4.20 -20.53 15.07
N LEU A 103 -4.23 -19.32 15.63
CA LEU A 103 -5.44 -18.50 15.66
C LEU A 103 -5.82 -17.97 14.27
N LYS A 104 -4.91 -17.93 13.30
CA LYS A 104 -5.20 -17.45 11.93
C LYS A 104 -6.31 -18.24 11.24
N VAL A 105 -6.50 -19.51 11.60
CA VAL A 105 -7.62 -20.34 11.08
C VAL A 105 -9.00 -19.71 11.31
N LEU A 106 -9.11 -18.76 12.27
CA LEU A 106 -10.34 -18.03 12.52
C LEU A 106 -10.78 -17.13 11.37
N SER A 107 -9.87 -16.69 10.48
CA SER A 107 -10.25 -15.89 9.30
C SER A 107 -11.19 -16.66 8.36
N GLY A 108 -11.08 -17.99 8.33
CA GLY A 108 -11.98 -18.87 7.59
C GLY A 108 -13.33 -19.16 8.27
N SER A 109 -13.59 -18.60 9.45
CA SER A 109 -14.87 -18.77 10.17
C SER A 109 -15.32 -17.47 10.88
N PRO A 110 -15.61 -16.39 10.12
CA PRO A 110 -15.94 -15.08 10.68
C PRO A 110 -17.15 -15.08 11.60
N GLU A 111 -18.08 -16.04 11.44
CA GLU A 111 -19.26 -16.23 12.30
C GLU A 111 -18.91 -16.46 13.78
N LEU A 112 -17.68 -16.87 14.07
CA LEU A 112 -17.17 -17.10 15.43
C LEU A 112 -16.58 -15.85 16.09
N TYR A 113 -16.45 -14.74 15.38
CA TYR A 113 -15.87 -13.51 15.94
C TYR A 113 -16.62 -12.97 17.18
N PRO A 114 -17.97 -12.97 17.23
CA PRO A 114 -18.69 -12.58 18.44
C PRO A 114 -18.36 -13.49 19.62
N ASP A 115 -18.18 -14.79 19.39
CA ASP A 115 -17.77 -15.72 20.44
C ASP A 115 -16.33 -15.46 20.90
N LEU A 116 -15.40 -15.14 19.99
CA LEU A 116 -14.03 -14.74 20.33
C LEU A 116 -14.02 -13.50 21.24
N VAL A 117 -14.85 -12.51 20.91
CA VAL A 117 -15.03 -11.30 21.73
C VAL A 117 -15.62 -11.65 23.10
N ASN A 118 -16.63 -12.51 23.15
CA ASN A 118 -17.26 -12.95 24.41
C ASN A 118 -16.31 -13.76 25.31
N LEU A 119 -15.30 -14.43 24.74
CA LEU A 119 -14.25 -15.11 25.50
C LEU A 119 -13.23 -14.14 26.12
N ASN A 120 -13.32 -12.84 25.81
CA ASN A 120 -12.46 -11.77 26.33
C ASN A 120 -10.96 -11.98 26.02
N THR A 121 -10.66 -12.50 24.82
CA THR A 121 -9.29 -12.77 24.35
C THR A 121 -8.65 -11.53 23.72
N ILE A 122 -9.47 -10.59 23.20
CA ILE A 122 -9.00 -9.40 22.49
C ILE A 122 -7.99 -8.56 23.31
N PRO A 123 -8.23 -8.24 24.60
CA PRO A 123 -7.26 -7.48 25.38
C PRO A 123 -5.92 -8.20 25.53
N SER A 124 -5.93 -9.52 25.67
CA SER A 124 -4.73 -10.36 25.78
C SER A 124 -3.91 -10.33 24.49
N LEU A 125 -4.57 -10.44 23.33
CA LEU A 125 -3.93 -10.34 22.01
C LEU A 125 -3.33 -8.95 21.80
N LEU A 126 -4.10 -7.89 22.03
CA LEU A 126 -3.63 -6.54 21.80
C LEU A 126 -2.50 -6.13 22.75
N GLY A 127 -2.46 -6.68 23.97
CA GLY A 127 -1.35 -6.49 24.90
C GLY A 127 0.01 -6.93 24.34
N LEU A 128 0.01 -7.93 23.45
CA LEU A 128 1.23 -8.45 22.80
C LEU A 128 1.80 -7.54 21.72
N LEU A 129 1.05 -6.55 21.20
CA LEU A 129 1.61 -5.53 20.29
C LEU A 129 2.70 -4.67 20.98
N SER A 130 2.67 -4.60 22.31
CA SER A 130 3.69 -3.92 23.12
C SER A 130 4.75 -4.88 23.65
N HIS A 131 4.80 -6.13 23.19
CA HIS A 131 5.75 -7.14 23.65
C HIS A 131 7.19 -6.72 23.32
N ASP A 132 8.15 -7.06 24.20
CA ASP A 132 9.56 -6.67 24.05
C ASP A 132 10.24 -7.38 22.87
N ASN A 133 9.91 -8.66 22.66
CA ASN A 133 10.26 -9.37 21.44
C ASN A 133 9.33 -8.92 20.30
N ILE A 134 9.92 -8.30 19.27
CA ILE A 134 9.21 -7.75 18.11
C ILE A 134 8.56 -8.85 17.29
N ASP A 135 9.13 -10.04 17.21
CA ASP A 135 8.57 -11.16 16.44
C ASP A 135 7.14 -11.50 16.91
N ILE A 136 6.93 -11.54 18.22
CA ILE A 136 5.60 -11.77 18.81
C ILE A 136 4.61 -10.63 18.47
N ALA A 137 5.09 -9.39 18.43
CA ALA A 137 4.25 -8.27 18.02
C ALA A 137 3.89 -8.36 16.52
N ILE A 138 4.82 -8.81 15.68
CA ILE A 138 4.61 -9.07 14.25
C ILE A 138 3.57 -10.18 14.05
N ASP A 139 3.65 -11.28 14.80
CA ASP A 139 2.67 -12.36 14.74
C ASP A 139 1.25 -11.87 14.99
N VAL A 140 1.08 -10.97 15.96
CA VAL A 140 -0.22 -10.37 16.28
C VAL A 140 -0.67 -9.41 15.18
N VAL A 141 0.23 -8.62 14.59
CA VAL A 141 -0.11 -7.79 13.42
C VAL A 141 -0.57 -8.67 12.26
N HIS A 142 0.12 -9.77 11.99
CA HIS A 142 -0.27 -10.72 10.94
C HIS A 142 -1.64 -11.34 11.23
N LEU A 143 -1.87 -11.79 12.47
CA LEU A 143 -3.18 -12.29 12.87
C LEU A 143 -4.28 -11.24 12.69
N LEU A 144 -4.05 -9.98 13.09
CA LEU A 144 -5.04 -8.91 12.93
C LEU A 144 -5.32 -8.62 11.45
N GLN A 145 -4.31 -8.63 10.59
CA GLN A 145 -4.48 -8.43 9.16
C GLN A 145 -5.32 -9.56 8.54
N GLU A 146 -5.04 -10.82 8.89
CA GLU A 146 -5.82 -11.99 8.45
C GLU A 146 -7.28 -11.93 8.92
N LEU A 147 -7.51 -11.57 10.18
CA LEU A 147 -8.86 -11.51 10.75
C LEU A 147 -9.72 -10.36 10.18
N THR A 148 -9.07 -9.36 9.59
CA THR A 148 -9.73 -8.14 9.07
C THR A 148 -9.66 -8.03 7.55
N GLY A 149 -9.02 -8.97 6.85
CA GLY A 149 -8.81 -8.91 5.41
C GLY A 149 -10.11 -8.88 4.59
N GLU A 150 -10.00 -8.44 3.33
CA GLU A 150 -11.14 -8.30 2.40
C GLU A 150 -11.93 -9.61 2.23
N ASP A 151 -11.25 -10.76 2.20
CA ASP A 151 -11.86 -12.10 2.07
C ASP A 151 -12.84 -12.43 3.22
N VAL A 152 -12.72 -11.76 4.36
CA VAL A 152 -13.62 -11.92 5.52
C VAL A 152 -14.93 -11.13 5.32
N LEU A 153 -14.96 -10.17 4.41
CA LEU A 153 -16.01 -9.15 4.28
C LEU A 153 -17.07 -9.47 3.21
N GLU A 154 -17.07 -10.67 2.63
CA GLU A 154 -17.85 -10.94 1.41
C GLU A 154 -19.38 -11.03 1.60
N ASP A 155 -19.90 -11.49 2.76
CA ASP A 155 -21.34 -11.86 2.87
C ASP A 155 -22.08 -11.43 4.16
N ASN A 156 -21.38 -11.13 5.25
CA ASN A 156 -22.02 -10.76 6.52
C ASN A 156 -21.12 -9.84 7.37
N ASP A 157 -21.32 -8.52 7.26
CA ASP A 157 -20.49 -7.56 7.98
C ASP A 157 -20.63 -7.66 9.51
N GLU A 158 -21.70 -8.24 10.06
CA GLU A 158 -22.03 -8.06 11.48
C GLU A 158 -21.02 -8.73 12.45
N PRO A 159 -20.55 -9.96 12.20
CA PRO A 159 -19.44 -10.55 12.95
C PRO A 159 -18.13 -9.75 12.86
N ALA A 160 -17.74 -9.31 11.65
CA ALA A 160 -16.56 -8.48 11.42
C ALA A 160 -16.65 -7.15 12.18
N ARG A 161 -17.81 -6.48 12.10
CA ARG A 161 -18.14 -5.27 12.84
C ARG A 161 -18.03 -5.45 14.35
N THR A 162 -18.52 -6.56 14.88
CA THR A 162 -18.42 -6.89 16.32
C THR A 162 -16.96 -7.01 16.75
N LEU A 163 -16.12 -7.66 15.92
CA LEU A 163 -14.68 -7.73 16.17
C LEU A 163 -14.03 -6.35 16.13
N VAL A 164 -14.28 -5.57 15.07
CA VAL A 164 -13.70 -4.23 14.89
C VAL A 164 -14.08 -3.29 16.02
N ASP A 165 -15.34 -3.28 16.44
CA ASP A 165 -15.79 -2.48 17.58
C ASP A 165 -15.02 -2.85 18.85
N SER A 166 -14.88 -4.16 19.14
CA SER A 166 -14.10 -4.65 20.28
C SER A 166 -12.61 -4.29 20.18
N LEU A 167 -12.00 -4.37 19.00
CA LEU A 167 -10.61 -3.97 18.77
C LEU A 167 -10.41 -2.47 19.05
N VAL A 168 -11.32 -1.63 18.56
CA VAL A 168 -11.26 -0.17 18.76
C VAL A 168 -11.50 0.20 20.22
N GLU A 169 -12.42 -0.46 20.91
CA GLU A 169 -12.65 -0.29 22.36
C GLU A 169 -11.41 -0.67 23.20
N ASN A 170 -10.61 -1.63 22.71
CA ASN A 170 -9.38 -2.06 23.35
C ASN A 170 -8.11 -1.36 22.81
N ASN A 171 -8.27 -0.18 22.19
CA ASN A 171 -7.17 0.70 21.76
C ASN A 171 -6.23 0.10 20.70
N VAL A 172 -6.75 -0.73 19.79
CA VAL A 172 -5.96 -1.31 18.69
C VAL A 172 -5.21 -0.24 17.88
N LEU A 173 -5.85 0.91 17.64
CA LEU A 173 -5.31 1.99 16.80
C LEU A 173 -4.05 2.58 17.42
N GLU A 174 -4.10 2.87 18.72
CA GLU A 174 -2.99 3.42 19.47
C GLU A 174 -1.84 2.42 19.56
N LEU A 175 -2.14 1.13 19.77
CA LEU A 175 -1.15 0.07 19.91
C LEU A 175 -0.42 -0.20 18.58
N LEU A 176 -1.15 -0.31 17.46
CA LEU A 176 -0.58 -0.47 16.13
C LEU A 176 0.33 0.71 15.76
N VAL A 177 -0.13 1.94 16.00
CA VAL A 177 0.65 3.14 15.65
C VAL A 177 1.88 3.31 16.57
N GLN A 178 1.82 2.83 17.80
CA GLN A 178 2.98 2.80 18.70
C GLN A 178 4.03 1.75 18.32
N LEU A 179 3.63 0.71 17.59
CA LEU A 179 4.55 -0.31 17.08
C LEU A 179 5.38 0.20 15.89
N LEU A 180 4.80 0.99 14.98
CA LEU A 180 5.48 1.53 13.79
C LEU A 180 6.90 2.09 14.02
N PRO A 181 7.17 2.96 15.00
CA PRO A 181 8.53 3.48 15.23
C PRO A 181 9.51 2.47 15.84
N ARG A 182 9.04 1.31 16.32
CA ARG A 182 9.88 0.23 16.85
C ARG A 182 10.37 -0.69 15.73
N LEU A 183 9.67 -0.71 14.59
CA LEU A 183 9.99 -1.57 13.46
C LEU A 183 11.14 -1.00 12.63
N SER A 184 12.07 -1.87 12.26
CA SER A 184 13.24 -1.60 11.44
C SER A 184 12.86 -1.38 9.97
N GLU A 185 13.43 -0.35 9.35
CA GLU A 185 13.30 -0.13 7.89
C GLU A 185 14.31 -0.92 7.06
N THR A 186 15.17 -1.74 7.69
CA THR A 186 16.19 -2.54 6.99
C THR A 186 15.96 -4.03 7.08
N ASP A 187 15.12 -4.47 8.01
CA ASP A 187 14.76 -5.87 8.17
C ASP A 187 13.53 -6.19 7.28
N PRO A 188 13.59 -7.21 6.40
CA PRO A 188 12.48 -7.53 5.50
C PRO A 188 11.19 -7.93 6.22
N ASP A 189 11.29 -8.65 7.34
CA ASP A 189 10.13 -9.15 8.08
C ASP A 189 9.47 -7.99 8.84
N GLU A 190 10.27 -7.11 9.45
CA GLU A 190 9.76 -5.89 10.08
C GLU A 190 9.18 -4.89 9.05
N MET A 191 9.75 -4.82 7.84
CA MET A 191 9.18 -4.05 6.73
C MET A 191 7.82 -4.59 6.29
N ALA A 192 7.67 -5.91 6.21
CA ALA A 192 6.38 -6.54 5.94
C ALA A 192 5.38 -6.27 7.08
N ALA A 193 5.84 -6.25 8.33
CA ALA A 193 5.00 -5.89 9.46
C ALA A 193 4.50 -4.43 9.37
N VAL A 194 5.34 -3.48 8.92
CA VAL A 194 4.88 -2.10 8.66
C VAL A 194 3.75 -2.09 7.63
N TYR A 195 3.90 -2.84 6.53
CA TYR A 195 2.84 -2.98 5.53
C TYR A 195 1.54 -3.51 6.16
N ASN A 196 1.64 -4.59 6.94
CA ASN A 196 0.49 -5.24 7.57
C ASN A 196 -0.19 -4.37 8.63
N VAL A 197 0.56 -3.50 9.32
CA VAL A 197 -0.03 -2.47 10.20
C VAL A 197 -0.89 -1.49 9.40
N LEU A 198 -0.39 -1.01 8.25
CA LEU A 198 -1.16 -0.09 7.40
C LEU A 198 -2.39 -0.78 6.81
N ALA A 199 -2.25 -2.02 6.35
CA ALA A 199 -3.36 -2.84 5.84
C ALA A 199 -4.42 -3.08 6.90
N THR A 200 -4.04 -3.43 8.11
CA THR A 200 -5.00 -3.59 9.20
C THR A 200 -5.76 -2.29 9.44
N ILE A 201 -5.09 -1.13 9.45
CA ILE A 201 -5.79 0.15 9.64
C ILE A 201 -6.78 0.44 8.49
N GLU A 202 -6.40 0.16 7.25
CA GLU A 202 -7.30 0.28 6.09
C GLU A 202 -8.52 -0.63 6.22
N ASN A 203 -8.31 -1.91 6.51
CA ASN A 203 -9.36 -2.89 6.73
C ASN A 203 -10.34 -2.43 7.83
N LEU A 204 -9.83 -1.90 8.95
CA LEU A 204 -10.67 -1.38 10.03
C LEU A 204 -11.51 -0.17 9.56
N ILE A 205 -10.98 0.68 8.67
CA ILE A 205 -11.70 1.81 8.07
C ILE A 205 -12.79 1.32 7.13
N GLU A 206 -12.52 0.29 6.33
CA GLU A 206 -13.50 -0.29 5.41
C GLU A 206 -14.71 -0.85 6.16
N VAL A 207 -14.48 -1.62 7.22
CA VAL A 207 -15.56 -2.18 8.06
C VAL A 207 -16.29 -1.11 8.86
N ARG A 208 -15.55 -0.13 9.40
CA ARG A 208 -16.07 0.97 10.23
C ARG A 208 -15.51 2.32 9.75
N PRO A 209 -16.20 3.05 8.85
CA PRO A 209 -15.70 4.32 8.31
C PRO A 209 -15.35 5.39 9.35
N VAL A 210 -15.99 5.36 10.53
CA VAL A 210 -15.67 6.26 11.66
C VAL A 210 -14.22 6.12 12.14
N VAL A 211 -13.59 4.95 11.94
CA VAL A 211 -12.20 4.68 12.32
C VAL A 211 -11.24 5.65 11.63
N ALA A 212 -11.54 6.11 10.41
CA ALA A 212 -10.69 7.05 9.69
C ALA A 212 -10.47 8.37 10.45
N GLU A 213 -11.50 8.88 11.13
CA GLU A 213 -11.36 10.06 11.99
C GLU A 213 -10.71 9.70 13.34
N LEU A 214 -11.12 8.58 13.94
CA LEU A 214 -10.62 8.14 15.25
C LEU A 214 -9.10 7.89 15.24
N VAL A 215 -8.58 7.20 14.22
CA VAL A 215 -7.15 6.91 14.12
C VAL A 215 -6.33 8.20 14.00
N CYS A 216 -6.86 9.21 13.31
CA CYS A 216 -6.21 10.50 13.18
C CYS A 216 -6.31 11.38 14.43
N GLU A 217 -7.38 11.21 15.21
CA GLU A 217 -7.60 11.94 16.45
C GLU A 217 -6.76 11.40 17.61
N ARG A 218 -6.76 10.07 17.78
CA ARG A 218 -6.22 9.41 18.97
C ARG A 218 -4.73 9.09 18.85
N THR A 219 -4.20 9.02 17.63
CA THR A 219 -2.84 8.51 17.38
C THR A 219 -1.94 9.54 16.71
N LYS A 220 -0.67 9.14 16.47
CA LYS A 220 0.31 9.93 15.71
C LYS A 220 0.46 9.45 14.27
N LEU A 221 -0.48 8.65 13.74
CA LEU A 221 -0.40 8.05 12.40
C LEU A 221 -0.16 9.11 11.32
N MET A 222 -0.94 10.20 11.30
CA MET A 222 -0.74 11.28 10.33
C MET A 222 0.68 11.83 10.34
N ARG A 223 1.29 11.99 11.52
CA ARG A 223 2.68 12.48 11.63
C ARG A 223 3.67 11.46 11.06
N TRP A 224 3.43 10.17 11.30
CA TRP A 224 4.26 9.09 10.77
C TRP A 224 4.16 9.02 9.24
N LEU A 225 2.94 9.04 8.68
CA LEU A 225 2.68 9.04 7.24
C LEU A 225 3.36 10.22 6.53
N LEU A 226 3.21 11.44 7.08
CA LEU A 226 3.91 12.64 6.56
C LEU A 226 5.44 12.49 6.60
N GLY A 227 5.99 11.78 7.58
CA GLY A 227 7.40 11.44 7.64
C GLY A 227 7.80 10.47 6.54
N LYS A 228 7.00 9.41 6.31
CA LYS A 228 7.29 8.37 5.32
C LYS A 228 7.23 8.91 3.89
N ILE A 229 6.24 9.72 3.52
CA ILE A 229 6.14 10.26 2.15
C ILE A 229 7.25 11.29 1.81
N LYS A 230 7.90 11.88 2.82
CA LYS A 230 9.01 12.82 2.65
C LYS A 230 10.34 12.16 2.31
N THR A 231 10.48 10.86 2.53
CA THR A 231 11.72 10.16 2.21
C THR A 231 12.02 10.29 0.72
N ARG A 232 13.30 10.27 0.34
CA ARG A 232 13.69 10.42 -1.07
C ARG A 232 13.54 9.12 -1.84
N GLU A 233 13.95 8.02 -1.22
CA GLU A 233 13.91 6.70 -1.81
C GLU A 233 12.47 6.20 -1.90
N PHE A 234 12.23 5.31 -2.85
CA PHE A 234 10.95 4.66 -3.06
C PHE A 234 11.01 3.26 -2.46
N ASP A 235 9.99 2.89 -1.71
CA ASP A 235 9.74 1.54 -1.20
C ASP A 235 8.22 1.27 -1.20
N GLY A 236 7.82 0.00 -1.07
CA GLY A 236 6.40 -0.38 -1.05
C GLY A 236 5.63 0.26 0.10
N ASN A 237 6.23 0.37 1.29
CA ASN A 237 5.62 1.00 2.45
C ASN A 237 5.33 2.49 2.24
N LYS A 238 6.11 3.17 1.39
CA LYS A 238 5.90 4.56 1.02
C LYS A 238 4.80 4.73 -0.01
N GLN A 239 4.70 3.83 -1.00
CA GLN A 239 3.52 3.76 -1.88
C GLN A 239 2.29 3.59 -1.01
N TYR A 240 2.30 2.62 -0.10
CA TYR A 240 1.11 2.33 0.70
C TYR A 240 0.77 3.44 1.70
N ALA A 241 1.80 4.08 2.30
CA ALA A 241 1.59 5.26 3.13
C ALA A 241 0.94 6.42 2.36
N SER A 242 1.22 6.57 1.05
CA SER A 242 0.59 7.61 0.23
C SER A 242 -0.88 7.32 -0.05
N GLU A 243 -1.22 6.05 -0.25
CA GLU A 243 -2.58 5.56 -0.46
C GLU A 243 -3.43 5.70 0.80
N LEU A 244 -2.96 5.19 1.94
CA LEU A 244 -3.65 5.33 3.21
C LEU A 244 -3.87 6.80 3.57
N LEU A 245 -2.90 7.67 3.29
CA LEU A 245 -3.08 9.10 3.48
C LEU A 245 -4.19 9.68 2.60
N ALA A 246 -4.30 9.23 1.35
CA ALA A 246 -5.39 9.63 0.46
C ALA A 246 -6.76 9.15 0.98
N ILE A 247 -6.86 7.89 1.43
CA ILE A 247 -8.08 7.31 2.03
C ILE A 247 -8.55 8.13 3.25
N LEU A 248 -7.62 8.46 4.15
CA LEU A 248 -7.90 9.27 5.34
C LEU A 248 -8.41 10.69 5.01
N MET A 249 -7.97 11.26 3.88
CA MET A 249 -8.41 12.59 3.44
C MET A 249 -9.73 12.57 2.68
N GLN A 250 -9.96 11.55 1.86
CA GLN A 250 -11.19 11.42 1.07
C GLN A 250 -12.42 11.22 1.96
N SER A 251 -12.25 10.51 3.07
CA SER A 251 -13.34 10.15 3.99
C SER A 251 -13.78 11.27 4.94
N SER A 252 -12.94 12.28 5.22
CA SER A 252 -13.25 13.26 6.27
C SER A 252 -12.68 14.66 6.07
N ALA A 253 -13.57 15.66 6.10
CA ALA A 253 -13.20 17.07 6.17
C ALA A 253 -12.48 17.44 7.48
N ALA A 254 -12.76 16.76 8.59
CA ALA A 254 -12.06 16.96 9.85
C ALA A 254 -10.59 16.53 9.72
N ASN A 255 -10.33 15.41 9.05
CA ASN A 255 -8.97 14.94 8.74
C ASN A 255 -8.23 15.91 7.81
N GLN A 256 -8.90 16.43 6.77
CA GLN A 256 -8.31 17.44 5.87
C GLN A 256 -7.85 18.68 6.63
N LYS A 257 -8.68 19.20 7.55
CA LYS A 257 -8.32 20.35 8.41
C LYS A 257 -7.20 20.02 9.38
N ARG A 258 -7.23 18.83 10.00
CA ARG A 258 -6.21 18.35 10.93
C ARG A 258 -4.84 18.25 10.27
N LEU A 259 -4.76 17.59 9.11
CA LEU A 259 -3.52 17.42 8.37
C LEU A 259 -2.98 18.78 7.88
N GLY A 260 -3.86 19.66 7.40
CA GLY A 260 -3.50 21.04 7.07
C GLY A 260 -2.92 21.82 8.25
N GLY A 261 -3.51 21.69 9.44
CA GLY A 261 -3.01 22.24 10.70
C GLY A 261 -1.60 21.76 11.08
N MET A 262 -1.21 20.57 10.65
CA MET A 262 0.10 19.93 10.91
C MET A 262 1.17 20.24 9.85
N ASN A 263 0.99 21.33 9.09
CA ASN A 263 1.85 21.65 7.94
C ASN A 263 1.81 20.60 6.80
N GLY A 264 0.75 19.77 6.76
CA GLY A 264 0.63 18.68 5.79
C GLY A 264 0.59 19.14 4.33
N VAL A 265 0.00 20.31 4.05
CA VAL A 265 -0.06 20.87 2.69
C VAL A 265 1.35 21.09 2.12
N ASP A 266 2.24 21.72 2.89
CA ASP A 266 3.65 21.95 2.50
C ASP A 266 4.41 20.62 2.36
N VAL A 267 4.17 19.66 3.24
CA VAL A 267 4.77 18.32 3.15
C VAL A 267 4.38 17.61 1.85
N VAL A 268 3.08 17.58 1.52
CA VAL A 268 2.59 16.92 0.30
C VAL A 268 3.10 17.67 -0.94
N LEU A 269 3.16 19.01 -0.91
CA LEU A 269 3.77 19.82 -1.97
C LEU A 269 5.24 19.47 -2.20
N GLN A 270 6.03 19.31 -1.13
CA GLN A 270 7.42 18.88 -1.23
C GLN A 270 7.55 17.48 -1.83
N ALA A 271 6.64 16.56 -1.48
CA ALA A 271 6.65 15.21 -2.03
C ALA A 271 6.36 15.20 -3.54
N VAL A 272 5.31 15.90 -3.99
CA VAL A 272 5.02 16.02 -5.45
C VAL A 272 6.08 16.83 -6.20
N ALA A 273 6.73 17.79 -5.53
CA ALA A 273 7.81 18.59 -6.13
C ALA A 273 9.01 17.73 -6.55
N MET A 274 9.22 16.56 -5.95
CA MET A 274 10.25 15.62 -6.39
C MET A 274 10.03 15.13 -7.83
N TYR A 275 8.77 15.08 -8.28
CA TYR A 275 8.36 14.63 -9.62
C TYR A 275 8.12 15.78 -10.59
N LYS A 276 8.45 17.02 -10.21
CA LYS A 276 8.20 18.20 -11.05
C LYS A 276 8.84 18.11 -12.43
N SER A 277 10.00 17.46 -12.54
CA SER A 277 10.81 17.38 -13.77
C SER A 277 11.28 15.96 -14.10
N ARG A 278 10.80 14.94 -13.38
CA ARG A 278 11.13 13.52 -13.62
C ARG A 278 9.84 12.72 -13.64
N ASP A 279 9.77 11.74 -14.52
CA ASP A 279 8.68 10.77 -14.51
C ASP A 279 8.99 9.69 -13.46
N PRO A 280 7.96 9.13 -12.81
CA PRO A 280 8.09 7.89 -12.04
C PRO A 280 8.66 6.76 -12.91
N ARG A 281 9.34 5.81 -12.29
CA ARG A 281 10.11 4.75 -12.96
C ARG A 281 9.36 3.43 -13.07
N THR A 282 8.45 3.18 -12.14
CA THR A 282 7.69 1.93 -12.03
C THR A 282 6.20 2.23 -11.91
N PRO A 283 5.31 1.27 -12.23
CA PRO A 283 3.87 1.41 -12.02
C PRO A 283 3.52 1.77 -10.56
N ASP A 284 4.17 1.13 -9.59
CA ASP A 284 3.94 1.42 -8.17
C ASP A 284 4.35 2.87 -7.79
N GLU A 285 5.40 3.40 -8.43
CA GLU A 285 5.81 4.79 -8.24
C GLU A 285 4.85 5.76 -8.95
N GLU A 286 4.29 5.37 -10.11
CA GLU A 286 3.21 6.11 -10.79
C GLU A 286 1.98 6.24 -9.90
N GLU A 287 1.57 5.12 -9.29
CA GLU A 287 0.43 5.05 -8.39
C GLU A 287 0.65 5.89 -7.13
N MET A 288 1.80 5.77 -6.48
CA MET A 288 2.17 6.62 -5.35
C MET A 288 2.06 8.11 -5.70
N VAL A 289 2.52 8.51 -6.89
CA VAL A 289 2.46 9.91 -7.32
C VAL A 289 1.02 10.37 -7.52
N GLU A 290 0.14 9.55 -8.11
CA GLU A 290 -1.29 9.89 -8.22
C GLU A 290 -1.95 9.97 -6.83
N ASN A 291 -1.65 9.04 -5.92
CA ASN A 291 -2.14 9.05 -4.54
C ASN A 291 -1.75 10.36 -3.81
N LEU A 292 -0.52 10.84 -4.00
CA LEU A 292 -0.08 12.14 -3.46
C LEU A 292 -0.88 13.32 -4.05
N PHE A 293 -1.19 13.29 -5.34
CA PHE A 293 -2.01 14.34 -5.97
C PHE A 293 -3.47 14.27 -5.54
N ASP A 294 -4.03 13.08 -5.33
CA ASP A 294 -5.40 12.91 -4.84
C ASP A 294 -5.52 13.35 -3.39
N CYS A 295 -4.53 13.04 -2.56
CA CYS A 295 -4.39 13.60 -1.21
C CYS A 295 -4.32 15.14 -1.25
N LEU A 296 -3.49 15.71 -2.13
CA LEU A 296 -3.38 17.16 -2.30
C LEU A 296 -4.73 17.79 -2.72
N CYS A 297 -5.44 17.17 -3.65
CA CYS A 297 -6.76 17.66 -4.09
C CYS A 297 -7.78 17.65 -2.94
N CYS A 298 -7.80 16.59 -2.13
CA CYS A 298 -8.65 16.53 -0.93
C CYS A 298 -8.26 17.61 0.10
N LEU A 299 -6.96 17.82 0.29
CA LEU A 299 -6.47 18.87 1.17
C LEU A 299 -6.86 20.27 0.70
N LEU A 300 -7.07 20.47 -0.60
CA LEU A 300 -7.48 21.75 -1.16
C LEU A 300 -9.00 21.99 -1.09
N MET A 301 -9.80 21.09 -0.52
CA MET A 301 -11.23 21.35 -0.36
C MET A 301 -11.52 22.42 0.72
N PRO A 302 -10.92 22.38 1.94
CA PRO A 302 -11.14 23.41 2.95
C PRO A 302 -10.42 24.73 2.60
N LEU A 303 -11.09 25.86 2.87
CA LEU A 303 -10.57 27.20 2.59
C LEU A 303 -9.24 27.47 3.31
N GLU A 304 -9.13 27.05 4.56
CA GLU A 304 -7.93 27.26 5.39
C GLU A 304 -6.69 26.58 4.80
N ASN A 305 -6.89 25.49 4.05
CA ASN A 305 -5.81 24.79 3.38
C ASN A 305 -5.46 25.38 2.02
N LYS A 306 -6.42 26.00 1.31
CA LYS A 306 -6.12 26.81 0.12
C LYS A 306 -5.23 27.99 0.44
N GLU A 307 -5.46 28.63 1.59
CA GLU A 307 -4.55 29.68 2.10
C GLU A 307 -3.15 29.14 2.37
N ARG A 308 -3.03 27.95 2.97
CA ARG A 308 -1.73 27.30 3.24
C ARG A 308 -1.02 26.93 1.94
N PHE A 309 -1.73 26.39 0.96
CA PHE A 309 -1.20 26.06 -0.35
C PHE A 309 -0.65 27.29 -1.07
N LEU A 310 -1.41 28.41 -1.04
CA LEU A 310 -0.97 29.67 -1.62
C LEU A 310 0.30 30.21 -0.93
N LYS A 311 0.35 30.16 0.41
CA LYS A 311 1.54 30.56 1.19
C LYS A 311 2.75 29.67 0.94
N ALA A 312 2.53 28.41 0.57
CA ALA A 312 3.57 27.42 0.29
C ALA A 312 4.01 27.42 -1.20
N GLU A 313 3.67 28.47 -1.97
CA GLU A 313 4.00 28.58 -3.39
C GLU A 313 3.47 27.41 -4.24
N GLY A 314 2.34 26.84 -3.83
CA GLY A 314 1.73 25.70 -4.52
C GLY A 314 1.31 26.03 -5.95
N VAL A 315 0.84 27.26 -6.20
CA VAL A 315 0.42 27.72 -7.53
C VAL A 315 1.60 27.69 -8.50
N GLU A 316 2.74 28.23 -8.05
CA GLU A 316 3.99 28.29 -8.79
C GLU A 316 4.50 26.89 -9.10
N LEU A 317 4.50 26.00 -8.11
CA LEU A 317 4.92 24.61 -8.30
C LEU A 317 4.05 23.92 -9.37
N MET A 318 2.72 24.05 -9.30
CA MET A 318 1.84 23.41 -10.27
C MET A 318 2.06 23.94 -11.69
N ILE A 319 2.32 25.24 -11.85
CA ILE A 319 2.67 25.83 -13.16
C ILE A 319 4.01 25.27 -13.66
N ILE A 320 5.01 25.12 -12.80
CA ILE A 320 6.29 24.49 -13.16
C ILE A 320 6.07 23.06 -13.66
N VAL A 321 5.26 22.26 -12.94
CA VAL A 321 4.92 20.88 -13.31
C VAL A 321 4.20 20.85 -14.66
N MET A 322 3.21 21.73 -14.86
CA MET A 322 2.49 21.84 -16.14
C MET A 322 3.42 22.18 -17.31
N ASN A 323 4.39 23.07 -17.11
CA ASN A 323 5.34 23.45 -18.16
C ASN A 323 6.27 22.29 -18.59
N GLN A 324 6.50 21.29 -17.73
CA GLN A 324 7.31 20.13 -18.12
C GLN A 324 6.57 19.17 -19.06
N LYS A 325 5.23 19.19 -19.09
CA LYS A 325 4.39 18.29 -19.92
C LYS A 325 4.71 16.79 -19.73
N LYS A 326 4.97 16.41 -18.48
CA LYS A 326 5.35 15.07 -18.04
C LYS A 326 4.19 14.33 -17.38
N PHE A 327 4.46 13.17 -16.77
CA PHE A 327 3.46 12.34 -16.08
C PHE A 327 2.47 13.14 -15.22
N CYS A 328 2.99 14.00 -14.32
CA CYS A 328 2.19 14.80 -13.39
C CYS A 328 1.40 15.96 -14.03
N TYR A 329 1.45 16.15 -15.35
CA TYR A 329 0.84 17.29 -16.04
C TYR A 329 -0.66 17.42 -15.74
N ALA A 330 -1.40 16.32 -15.86
CA ALA A 330 -2.84 16.30 -15.65
C ALA A 330 -3.21 16.51 -14.18
N SER A 331 -2.45 15.92 -13.28
CA SER A 331 -2.67 16.00 -11.83
C SER A 331 -2.35 17.41 -11.30
N ALA A 332 -1.39 18.12 -11.90
CA ALA A 332 -1.13 19.52 -11.60
C ALA A 332 -2.28 20.46 -12.03
N ILE A 333 -2.88 20.21 -13.21
CA ILE A 333 -4.10 20.91 -13.66
C ILE A 333 -5.23 20.67 -12.66
N ARG A 334 -5.43 19.41 -12.25
CA ARG A 334 -6.44 19.02 -11.26
C ARG A 334 -6.25 19.76 -9.93
N ALA A 335 -5.03 19.78 -9.40
CA ALA A 335 -4.73 20.46 -8.14
C ALA A 335 -4.98 21.97 -8.22
N LEU A 336 -4.61 22.62 -9.33
CA LEU A 336 -4.90 24.05 -9.54
C LEU A 336 -6.40 24.34 -9.59
N ASP A 337 -7.17 23.49 -10.26
CA ASP A 337 -8.63 23.61 -10.33
C ASP A 337 -9.26 23.61 -8.93
N PHE A 338 -8.88 22.66 -8.07
CA PHE A 338 -9.32 22.65 -6.66
C PHE A 338 -8.85 23.90 -5.88
N ALA A 339 -7.59 24.33 -6.06
CA ALA A 339 -7.04 25.48 -5.37
C ALA A 339 -7.75 26.79 -5.73
N MET A 340 -8.17 26.95 -6.99
CA MET A 340 -8.79 28.18 -7.51
C MET A 340 -10.32 28.22 -7.36
N THR A 341 -10.98 27.06 -7.37
CA THR A 341 -12.45 26.98 -7.24
C THR A 341 -12.93 27.75 -6.00
N ASN A 342 -13.80 28.75 -6.17
CA ASN A 342 -14.33 29.57 -5.07
C ASN A 342 -13.26 30.23 -4.17
N TYR A 343 -12.07 30.52 -4.70
CA TYR A 343 -10.99 31.16 -3.94
C TYR A 343 -10.20 32.19 -4.79
N PRO A 344 -10.69 33.43 -4.87
CA PRO A 344 -10.11 34.48 -5.71
C PRO A 344 -8.59 34.75 -5.52
N PRO A 345 -8.02 34.70 -4.29
CA PRO A 345 -6.59 34.94 -4.12
C PRO A 345 -5.69 33.95 -4.87
N ALA A 346 -6.12 32.70 -5.06
CA ALA A 346 -5.37 31.75 -5.88
C ALA A 346 -5.49 32.06 -7.38
N CYS A 347 -6.65 32.51 -7.85
CA CYS A 347 -6.85 32.95 -9.24
C CYS A 347 -5.97 34.17 -9.57
N GLU A 348 -5.98 35.18 -8.69
CA GLU A 348 -5.13 36.37 -8.82
C GLU A 348 -3.65 35.98 -8.87
N ARG A 349 -3.20 35.13 -7.93
CA ARG A 349 -1.82 34.67 -7.93
C ARG A 349 -1.47 33.92 -9.22
N PHE A 350 -2.34 33.04 -9.69
CA PHE A 350 -2.15 32.29 -10.93
C PHE A 350 -1.93 33.22 -12.14
N VAL A 351 -2.68 34.32 -12.23
CA VAL A 351 -2.49 35.34 -13.26
C VAL A 351 -1.15 36.07 -13.08
N ASP A 352 -0.83 36.50 -11.85
CA ASP A 352 0.40 37.23 -11.53
C ASP A 352 1.67 36.47 -11.88
N VAL A 353 1.67 35.14 -11.66
CA VAL A 353 2.82 34.27 -11.99
C VAL A 353 2.77 33.73 -13.43
N MET A 354 2.02 34.41 -14.30
CA MET A 354 1.89 34.10 -15.74
C MET A 354 1.29 32.72 -16.05
N GLY A 355 0.49 32.14 -15.15
CA GLY A 355 -0.14 30.84 -15.33
C GLY A 355 -1.02 30.75 -16.59
N LEU A 356 -1.63 31.86 -17.02
CA LEU A 356 -2.39 31.95 -18.26
C LEU A 356 -1.56 31.50 -19.48
N LYS A 357 -0.27 31.86 -19.56
CA LYS A 357 0.60 31.44 -20.68
C LYS A 357 0.76 29.92 -20.76
N THR A 358 0.68 29.24 -19.62
CA THR A 358 0.77 27.78 -19.52
C THR A 358 -0.59 27.12 -19.75
N ALA A 359 -1.69 27.70 -19.26
CA ALA A 359 -3.04 27.13 -19.41
C ALA A 359 -3.67 27.33 -20.80
N PHE A 360 -3.45 28.46 -21.47
CA PHE A 360 -4.05 28.71 -22.80
C PHE A 360 -3.66 27.67 -23.85
N PRO A 361 -2.37 27.26 -24.00
CA PRO A 361 -1.99 26.18 -24.90
C PRO A 361 -2.67 24.84 -24.55
N ALA A 362 -2.86 24.55 -23.25
CA ALA A 362 -3.56 23.34 -22.80
C ALA A 362 -5.03 23.33 -23.23
N TYR A 363 -5.70 24.47 -23.16
CA TYR A 363 -7.08 24.66 -23.60
C TYR A 363 -7.21 24.59 -25.13
N MET A 364 -6.33 25.28 -25.86
CA MET A 364 -6.36 25.33 -27.33
C MET A 364 -5.94 24.01 -27.98
N GLY A 365 -5.07 23.22 -27.33
CA GLY A 365 -4.66 21.90 -27.82
C GLY A 365 -5.83 20.92 -27.99
N LYS A 366 -6.89 21.04 -27.15
CA LYS A 366 -8.12 20.25 -27.28
C LYS A 366 -8.94 20.58 -28.53
N ALA A 367 -8.79 21.78 -29.10
CA ALA A 367 -9.57 22.20 -30.26
C ALA A 367 -9.05 21.61 -31.59
N ASN A 368 -7.82 21.09 -31.61
CA ASN A 368 -7.14 20.62 -32.83
C ASN A 368 -6.89 19.10 -32.89
N SER A 369 -7.14 18.34 -31.82
CA SER A 369 -6.96 16.88 -31.82
C SER A 369 -8.24 16.18 -32.27
N HIS A 370 -8.45 16.15 -33.59
CA HIS A 370 -9.49 15.37 -34.26
C HIS A 370 -8.84 14.35 -35.22
N GLU A 371 -7.71 13.73 -34.85
CA GLU A 371 -7.12 12.67 -35.68
C GLU A 371 -6.15 11.77 -34.89
N GLN A 372 -6.40 10.45 -34.97
CA GLN A 372 -5.52 9.30 -34.74
C GLN A 372 -5.20 8.85 -33.29
N GLY A 373 -6.03 7.93 -32.78
CA GLY A 373 -5.64 6.52 -32.69
C GLY A 373 -4.49 6.11 -31.77
N GLN A 374 -4.24 6.83 -30.67
CA GLN A 374 -3.52 6.33 -29.48
C GLN A 374 -3.74 7.22 -28.22
N GLU A 375 -4.70 8.15 -28.27
CA GLU A 375 -4.88 9.25 -27.32
C GLU A 375 -5.97 9.05 -26.25
N GLU A 376 -6.62 7.89 -26.13
CA GLU A 376 -7.75 7.75 -25.19
C GLU A 376 -7.37 7.97 -23.71
N THR A 377 -6.13 7.65 -23.31
CA THR A 377 -5.63 7.88 -21.94
C THR A 377 -5.29 9.36 -21.70
N GLN A 378 -4.87 10.10 -22.73
CA GLN A 378 -4.47 11.50 -22.62
C GLN A 378 -5.66 12.45 -22.77
N GLN A 379 -6.65 12.12 -23.60
CA GLN A 379 -7.89 12.89 -23.74
C GLN A 379 -8.76 12.89 -22.47
N ARG A 380 -8.83 11.78 -21.72
CA ARG A 380 -9.51 11.75 -20.41
C ARG A 380 -8.79 12.61 -19.36
N ARG A 381 -7.45 12.65 -19.40
CA ARG A 381 -6.60 13.41 -18.45
C ARG A 381 -6.66 14.93 -18.64
N ILE A 382 -6.95 15.43 -19.85
CA ILE A 382 -7.03 16.88 -20.14
C ILE A 382 -8.45 17.44 -19.88
N GLY A 383 -9.40 16.59 -19.46
CA GLY A 383 -10.81 16.90 -19.16
C GLY A 383 -11.06 18.23 -18.43
N ARG A 384 -10.19 18.62 -17.49
CA ARG A 384 -10.38 19.74 -16.55
C ARG A 384 -9.73 21.09 -16.91
N ALA A 385 -8.97 21.18 -18.01
CA ALA A 385 -8.46 22.48 -18.47
C ALA A 385 -9.56 23.57 -18.71
N PRO A 386 -10.79 23.22 -19.15
CA PRO A 386 -11.91 24.17 -19.23
C PRO A 386 -12.39 24.71 -17.87
N ASP A 387 -12.22 23.93 -16.80
CA ASP A 387 -12.69 24.29 -15.46
C ASP A 387 -11.77 25.36 -14.84
N ILE A 388 -10.46 25.28 -15.10
CA ILE A 388 -9.49 26.32 -14.73
C ILE A 388 -9.84 27.68 -15.33
N ILE A 389 -10.16 27.72 -16.63
CA ILE A 389 -10.50 28.99 -17.30
C ILE A 389 -11.83 29.52 -16.78
N SER A 390 -12.78 28.64 -16.46
CA SER A 390 -14.06 29.02 -15.84
C SER A 390 -13.86 29.63 -14.46
N CYS A 391 -12.94 29.08 -13.64
CA CYS A 391 -12.57 29.62 -12.33
C CYS A 391 -11.91 31.01 -12.37
N ILE A 392 -11.42 31.45 -13.52
CA ILE A 392 -10.79 32.78 -13.71
C ILE A 392 -11.80 33.82 -14.23
N ILE A 393 -12.86 33.37 -14.91
CA ILE A 393 -13.87 34.24 -15.54
C ILE A 393 -15.01 34.60 -14.58
N ILE A 394 -15.25 33.75 -13.57
CA ILE A 394 -16.22 33.97 -12.47
C ILE A 394 -15.47 34.54 -11.27
#